data_AF-A0A357WXY6-F1
#
_entry.id   AF-A0A357WXY6-F1
#
_cell.length_a   1.000
_cell.length_b   1.000
_cell.length_c   1.000
_cell.angle_alpha   90.00
_cell.angle_beta   90.00
_cell.angle_gamma   90.00
#
_symmetry.space_group_name_H-M   'P 1'
#
loop_
_entity.id
_entity.type
_entity.pdbx_description
1 polymer ?
#
loop_
_entity_poly.entity_id
_entity_poly.type
_entity_poly.pdbx_seq_one_letter_code
_entity_poly.pdbx_strand_id
1 'polypeptide(L)'
;STIRDAIELAVFLKKEGLRPEQVQDFYPTPGTISTCMFYTGLDPYTLKPVYVPRTPEEKAKQRALLQYFKPENREMVLAALKSAGR
;
A
#
# COMPACT_ATOMS: atom_id res chain seq x y z
N SER A 1 2.79 3.97 5.32
CA SER A 1 3.47 3.04 4.41
C SER A 1 3.83 3.74 3.12
N THR A 2 5.10 4.09 2.94
CA THR A 2 5.61 4.63 1.68
C THR A 2 5.64 3.54 0.58
N ILE A 3 5.88 3.93 -0.67
CA ILE A 3 6.07 2.97 -1.76
C ILE A 3 7.25 2.01 -1.49
N ARG A 4 8.27 2.47 -0.75
CA ARG A 4 9.41 1.65 -0.34
C ARG A 4 8.98 0.56 0.65
N ASP A 5 8.17 0.91 1.64
CA ASP A 5 7.63 -0.04 2.61
C ASP A 5 6.78 -1.12 1.90
N ALA A 6 5.99 -0.71 0.90
CA ALA A 6 5.20 -1.64 0.09
C ALA A 6 6.08 -2.59 -0.74
N ILE A 7 7.22 -2.12 -1.26
CA ILE A 7 8.19 -2.95 -1.98
C ILE A 7 8.88 -3.93 -1.02
N GLU A 8 9.29 -3.48 0.17
CA GLU A 8 9.90 -4.35 1.18
C GLU A 8 8.94 -5.45 1.61
N LEU A 9 7.66 -5.10 1.83
CA LEU A 9 6.62 -6.08 2.13
C LEU A 9 6.39 -7.05 0.96
N ALA A 10 6.36 -6.58 -0.29
CA ALA A 10 6.22 -7.46 -1.45
C ALA A 10 7.39 -8.45 -1.57
N VAL A 11 8.62 -8.00 -1.30
CA VAL A 11 9.81 -8.87 -1.27
C VAL A 11 9.72 -9.88 -0.13
N PHE A 12 9.27 -9.46 1.06
CA PHE A 12 9.04 -10.35 2.19
C PHE A 12 8.00 -11.42 1.86
N LEU A 13 6.82 -11.03 1.36
CA LEU A 13 5.77 -11.96 0.94
C LEU A 13 6.28 -12.97 -0.10
N LYS A 14 7.10 -12.52 -1.04
CA LYS A 14 7.72 -13.39 -2.04
C LYS A 14 8.69 -14.40 -1.44
N LYS A 15 9.51 -13.98 -0.46
CA LYS A 15 10.46 -14.87 0.24
C LYS A 15 9.72 -15.92 1.07
N GLU A 16 8.66 -15.52 1.77
CA GLU A 16 7.85 -16.40 2.61
C GLU A 16 6.84 -17.25 1.80
N GLY A 17 6.74 -17.05 0.48
CA GLY A 17 5.78 -17.75 -0.37
C GLY A 17 4.31 -17.38 -0.12
N LEU A 18 4.06 -16.27 0.57
CA LEU A 18 2.73 -15.79 0.90
C LEU A 18 2.10 -15.04 -0.27
N ARG A 19 0.84 -15.35 -0.57
CA ARG A 19 0.07 -14.77 -1.68
C ARG A 19 -1.28 -14.23 -1.18
N PRO A 20 -1.31 -13.02 -0.62
CA PRO A 20 -2.56 -12.45 -0.13
C PRO A 20 -3.52 -12.15 -1.30
N GLU A 21 -4.64 -12.88 -1.35
CA GLU A 21 -5.71 -12.63 -2.33
C GLU A 21 -6.58 -11.44 -1.94
N GLN A 22 -6.90 -11.32 -0.64
CA GLN A 22 -7.66 -10.21 -0.10
C GLN A 22 -6.71 -9.14 0.41
N VAL A 23 -6.69 -8.01 -0.28
CA VAL A 23 -5.97 -6.80 0.14
C VAL A 23 -7.03 -5.77 0.52
N GLN A 24 -7.04 -5.37 1.78
CA GLN A 24 -7.87 -4.29 2.27
C GLN A 24 -7.19 -2.96 1.95
N ASP A 25 -7.81 -2.17 1.09
CA ASP A 25 -7.38 -0.81 0.86
C ASP A 25 -7.79 0.08 2.03
N PHE A 26 -6.94 1.05 2.36
CA PHE A 26 -7.30 2.05 3.36
C PHE A 26 -8.39 2.96 2.78
N TYR A 27 -9.62 2.75 3.25
CA TYR A 27 -10.80 3.51 2.86
C TYR A 27 -11.34 4.28 4.08
N PRO A 28 -11.52 5.60 3.99
CA PRO A 28 -12.12 6.38 5.07
C PRO A 28 -13.62 6.08 5.10
N THR A 29 -14.03 5.15 5.95
CA THR A 29 -15.45 4.92 6.21
C THR A 29 -15.92 5.97 7.21
N PRO A 30 -16.95 6.79 6.90
CA PRO A 30 -17.42 7.81 7.82
C PRO A 30 -17.68 7.26 9.22
N GLY A 31 -17.28 8.01 10.25
CA GLY A 31 -17.42 7.61 11.65
C GLY A 31 -16.36 6.60 12.16
N THR A 32 -15.38 6.22 11.34
CA THR A 32 -14.29 5.33 11.76
C THR A 32 -12.97 6.07 11.94
N ILE A 33 -12.07 5.45 12.71
CA ILE A 33 -10.68 5.89 12.89
C ILE A 33 -9.96 6.11 11.56
N SER A 34 -10.25 5.31 10.53
CA SER A 34 -9.61 5.48 9.22
C SER A 34 -9.96 6.82 8.58
N THR A 35 -11.15 7.38 8.85
CA THR A 35 -11.51 8.73 8.40
C THR A 35 -10.71 9.80 9.11
N CYS A 36 -10.55 9.70 10.43
CA CYS A 36 -9.72 10.63 11.20
C CYS A 36 -8.28 10.59 10.69
N MET A 37 -7.70 9.39 10.57
CA MET A 37 -6.34 9.19 10.04
C MET A 37 -6.18 9.72 8.60
N PHE A 38 -7.19 9.50 7.74
CA PHE A 38 -7.16 10.00 6.36
C PHE A 38 -7.12 11.53 6.31
N TYR A 39 -7.91 12.19 7.16
CA TYR A 39 -8.04 13.64 7.16
C TYR A 39 -6.87 14.34 7.87
N THR A 40 -6.49 13.85 9.06
CA THR A 40 -5.43 14.46 9.87
C THR A 40 -4.03 14.03 9.46
N GLY A 41 -3.89 12.87 8.80
CA GLY A 41 -2.58 12.28 8.54
C GLY A 41 -1.84 11.86 9.81
N LEU A 42 -2.56 11.66 10.93
CA LEU A 42 -2.01 11.23 12.21
C LEU A 42 -2.65 9.91 12.64
N ASP A 43 -1.84 9.06 13.26
CA ASP A 43 -2.35 7.95 14.08
C ASP A 43 -3.09 8.53 15.29
N PRO A 44 -4.37 8.21 15.52
CA PRO A 44 -5.16 8.81 16.58
C PRO A 44 -4.70 8.42 17.99
N TYR A 45 -3.94 7.32 18.14
CA TYR A 45 -3.47 6.84 19.43
C TYR A 45 -2.11 7.42 19.79
N THR A 46 -1.23 7.56 18.79
CA THR A 46 0.16 7.99 19.03
C THR A 46 0.42 9.43 18.61
N LEU A 47 -0.50 10.05 17.87
CA LEU A 47 -0.38 11.38 17.23
C LEU A 47 0.84 11.50 16.31
N LYS A 48 1.42 10.37 15.90
CA LYS A 48 2.53 10.36 14.95
C LYS A 48 1.99 10.49 13.53
N PRO A 49 2.74 11.17 12.64
CA PRO A 49 2.38 11.21 11.22
C PRO A 49 2.24 9.81 10.62
N VAL A 50 1.11 9.55 9.98
CA VAL A 50 0.84 8.34 9.22
C VAL A 50 0.66 8.70 7.75
N TYR A 51 1.41 7.99 6.90
CA TYR A 51 1.28 8.16 5.47
C TYR A 51 0.02 7.48 4.95
N VAL A 52 -0.83 8.25 4.26
CA VAL A 52 -2.06 7.77 3.64
C VAL A 52 -2.05 8.12 2.14
N PRO A 53 -2.14 7.13 1.23
CA PRO A 53 -2.18 7.39 -0.20
C PRO A 53 -3.47 8.13 -0.58
N ARG A 54 -3.33 9.26 -1.28
CA ARG A 54 -4.47 10.12 -1.65
C ARG A 54 -4.95 9.90 -3.08
N THR A 55 -4.07 9.47 -3.98
CA THR A 55 -4.43 9.29 -5.39
C THR A 55 -4.83 7.84 -5.67
N PRO A 56 -5.79 7.60 -6.59
CA PRO A 56 -6.15 6.25 -7.02
C PRO A 56 -4.96 5.48 -7.60
N GLU A 57 -4.09 6.17 -8.36
CA GLU A 57 -2.91 5.58 -8.97
C GLU A 57 -1.93 5.04 -7.92
N GLU A 58 -1.71 5.80 -6.85
CA GLU A 58 -0.83 5.37 -5.77
C GLU A 58 -1.38 4.15 -5.03
N LYS A 59 -2.68 4.14 -4.72
CA LYS A 59 -3.36 2.98 -4.12
C LYS A 59 -3.24 1.75 -5.02
N ALA A 60 -3.48 1.92 -6.32
CA ALA A 60 -3.37 0.84 -7.30
C ALA A 60 -1.94 0.27 -7.34
N LYS A 61 -0.91 1.12 -7.34
CA LYS A 61 0.50 0.70 -7.30
C LYS A 61 0.83 -0.09 -6.03
N GLN A 62 0.40 0.38 -4.85
CA GLN A 62 0.61 -0.32 -3.59
C GLN A 62 -0.09 -1.69 -3.57
N ARG A 63 -1.34 -1.74 -4.05
CA ARG A 63 -2.10 -2.99 -4.17
C ARG A 63 -1.45 -3.97 -5.14
N ALA A 64 -0.99 -3.49 -6.29
CA ALA A 64 -0.30 -4.31 -7.30
C ALA A 64 0.98 -4.95 -6.75
N LEU A 65 1.73 -4.24 -5.90
CA LEU A 65 2.92 -4.78 -5.22
C LEU A 65 2.58 -5.95 -4.28
N LEU A 66 1.48 -5.86 -3.52
CA LEU A 66 1.02 -6.96 -2.65
C LEU A 66 0.54 -8.18 -3.44
N GLN A 67 0.07 -7.96 -4.66
CA GLN A 67 -0.41 -8.98 -5.58
C GLN A 67 0.56 -9.18 -6.76
N TYR A 68 1.87 -9.12 -6.50
CA TYR A 68 2.92 -9.20 -7.54
C TYR A 68 2.86 -10.46 -8.41
N PHE A 69 2.23 -11.53 -7.93
CA PHE A 69 2.10 -12.81 -8.61
C PHE A 69 1.00 -12.82 -9.68
N LYS A 70 0.12 -11.82 -9.69
CA LYS A 70 -0.95 -11.68 -10.68
C LYS A 70 -0.39 -11.12 -12.00
N PRO A 71 -0.55 -11.82 -13.14
CA PRO A 71 -0.03 -11.37 -14.43
C PRO A 71 -0.49 -9.96 -14.82
N GLU A 72 -1.74 -9.61 -14.52
CA GLU A 72 -2.34 -8.31 -14.81
C GLU A 72 -1.66 -7.14 -14.08
N ASN A 73 -0.96 -7.40 -12.96
CA ASN A 73 -0.27 -6.38 -12.17
C ASN A 73 1.17 -6.16 -12.62
N ARG A 74 1.69 -6.97 -13.55
CA ARG A 74 3.12 -7.01 -13.89
C ARG A 74 3.67 -5.65 -14.33
N GLU A 75 2.96 -4.93 -15.21
CA GLU A 75 3.40 -3.61 -15.67
C GLU A 75 3.43 -2.60 -14.54
N MET A 76 2.40 -2.62 -13.68
CA MET A 76 2.26 -1.71 -12.55
C MET A 76 3.34 -1.95 -11.48
N VAL A 77 3.66 -3.22 -11.22
CA VAL A 77 4.76 -3.62 -10.33
C VAL A 77 6.11 -3.15 -10.89
N LEU A 78 6.36 -3.35 -12.18
CA LEU A 78 7.60 -2.90 -12.82
C LEU A 78 7.73 -1.37 -12.79
N ALA A 79 6.64 -0.64 -13.02
CA ALA A 79 6.63 0.81 -12.92
C ALA A 79 6.91 1.28 -11.48
N ALA A 80 6.31 0.63 -10.48
CA ALA A 80 6.55 0.94 -9.08
C ALA A 80 8.00 0.66 -8.65
N LEU A 81 8.59 -0.46 -9.08
CA LEU A 81 9.99 -0.80 -8.83
C LEU A 81 10.94 0.21 -9.47
N LYS A 82 10.72 0.55 -10.75
CA LYS A 82 11.49 1.58 -11.47
C LYS A 82 11.43 2.94 -10.76
N SER A 83 10.24 3.36 -10.32
CA SER A 83 10.09 4.62 -9.59
C SER A 83 10.81 4.65 -8.24
N ALA A 84 11.07 3.48 -7.66
CA ALA A 84 11.80 3.32 -6.42
C ALA A 84 13.30 3.05 -6.61
N GLY A 85 13.78 2.99 -7.86
CA GLY A 85 15.19 2.71 -8.20
C GLY A 85 15.59 1.25 -7.98
N ARG A 86 14.66 0.31 -8.13
CA ARG A 86 14.90 -1.14 -8.03
C ARG A 86 14.49 -1.91 -9.28
#